data_AF-A0A7W6RPE8-F1
#
_entry.id   AF-A0A7W6RPE8-F1
#
_cell.length_a   1.000
_cell.length_b   1.000
_cell.length_c   1.000
_cell.angle_alpha   90.00
_cell.angle_beta   90.00
_cell.angle_gamma   90.00
#
_symmetry.space_group_name_H-M   'P 1'
#
loop_
_entity.id
_entity.type
_entity.pdbx_description
1 polymer ?
#
loop_
_entity_poly.entity_id
_entity_poly.type
_entity_poly.pdbx_seq_one_letter_code
_entity_poly.pdbx_strand_id
1 'polypeptide(L)'
;MDTYKAYVRPIDRFGDRYAIDPFLTKLTGITEGRIDAEGVTLQEALADLDSFSEGARFWSWGKDELNMVAISCYVVGVRPPIPAYRFDNAVKLLIAAGMPIEDLAKTPSNKLADYYCVEHPSLQGHDALDDALSISYTLQYLMKTGRLPPEVFDRMR
;
A
#
# COMPACT_ATOMS: atom_id res chain seq x y z
N MET A 1 10.91 -4.73 -11.72
CA MET A 1 9.65 -4.79 -10.95
C MET A 1 8.93 -3.52 -11.32
N ASP A 2 7.77 -3.67 -11.93
CA ASP A 2 6.99 -2.51 -12.36
C ASP A 2 6.30 -1.88 -11.15
N THR A 3 6.08 -0.57 -11.22
CA THR A 3 5.49 0.20 -10.12
C THR A 3 4.44 1.17 -10.66
N TYR A 4 3.43 1.43 -9.84
CA TYR A 4 2.42 2.45 -10.09
C TYR A 4 2.31 3.35 -8.85
N LYS A 5 2.21 4.65 -9.09
CA LYS A 5 2.03 5.68 -8.06
C LYS A 5 1.18 6.80 -8.62
N ALA A 6 0.20 7.22 -7.84
CA ALA A 6 -0.62 8.39 -8.14
C ALA A 6 -0.83 9.21 -6.88
N TYR A 7 -1.01 10.51 -7.07
CA TYR A 7 -1.40 11.43 -6.02
C TYR A 7 -2.89 11.73 -6.16
N VAL A 8 -3.66 11.54 -5.09
CA VAL A 8 -5.11 11.81 -5.10
C VAL A 8 -5.36 13.20 -4.56
N ARG A 9 -6.13 14.00 -5.29
CA ARG A 9 -6.61 15.30 -4.81
C ARG A 9 -7.55 15.06 -3.61
N PRO A 10 -7.19 15.53 -2.41
CA PRO A 10 -8.01 15.32 -1.23
C PRO A 10 -9.25 16.22 -1.28
N ILE A 11 -10.41 15.61 -1.04
CA ILE A 11 -11.68 16.33 -0.88
C ILE A 11 -12.30 15.98 0.47
N ASP A 12 -13.10 16.89 1.00
CA ASP A 12 -13.86 16.67 2.22
C ASP A 12 -15.23 16.02 1.94
N ARG A 13 -16.02 15.82 3.00
CA ARG A 13 -17.35 15.19 2.93
C ARG A 13 -18.42 16.01 2.19
N PHE A 14 -18.11 17.26 1.83
CA PHE A 14 -18.98 18.16 1.09
C PHE A 14 -18.53 18.31 -0.37
N GLY A 15 -17.40 17.69 -0.73
CA GLY A 15 -16.81 17.73 -2.07
C GLY A 15 -15.84 18.89 -2.27
N ASP A 16 -15.55 19.66 -1.22
CA ASP A 16 -14.60 20.78 -1.30
C ASP A 16 -13.17 20.26 -1.18
N ARG A 17 -12.22 20.95 -1.81
CA ARG A 17 -10.80 20.62 -1.69
C ARG A 17 -10.37 20.72 -0.23
N TYR A 18 -9.74 19.66 0.28
CA TYR A 18 -9.21 19.61 1.64
C TYR A 18 -7.73 19.98 1.64
N ALA A 19 -7.34 21.00 2.41
CA ALA A 19 -5.93 21.38 2.52
C ALA A 19 -5.13 20.31 3.28
N ILE A 20 -3.94 19.97 2.76
CA ILE A 20 -3.03 19.01 3.38
C ILE A 20 -2.44 19.64 4.64
N ASP A 21 -2.62 18.97 5.76
CA ASP A 21 -2.03 19.42 7.02
C ASP A 21 -0.48 19.46 6.91
N PRO A 22 0.19 20.52 7.40
CA PRO A 22 1.66 20.61 7.39
C PRO A 22 2.36 19.42 8.05
N PHE A 23 1.74 18.80 9.06
CA PHE A 23 2.24 17.57 9.67
C PHE A 23 2.27 16.43 8.66
N LEU A 24 1.21 16.24 7.86
CA LEU A 24 1.17 15.21 6.82
C LEU A 24 2.18 15.48 5.72
N THR A 25 2.38 16.75 5.35
CA THR A 25 3.44 17.14 4.41
C THR A 25 4.82 16.75 4.94
N LYS A 26 5.11 17.06 6.20
CA LYS A 26 6.39 16.69 6.83
C LYS A 26 6.56 15.18 6.94
N LEU A 27 5.48 14.46 7.22
CA LEU A 27 5.50 13.02 7.41
C LEU A 27 5.71 12.27 6.09
N THR A 28 4.95 12.63 5.05
CA THR A 28 4.86 11.87 3.78
C THR A 28 5.67 12.48 2.64
N GLY A 29 6.06 13.75 2.76
CA GLY A 29 6.67 14.52 1.67
C GLY A 29 5.67 14.98 0.59
N ILE A 30 4.38 14.70 0.73
CA ILE A 30 3.35 15.14 -0.22
C ILE A 30 3.03 16.62 0.04
N THR A 31 3.19 17.47 -0.98
CA THR A 31 2.98 18.91 -0.89
C THR A 31 1.74 19.35 -1.66
N GLU A 32 1.17 20.49 -1.30
CA GLU A 32 0.09 21.14 -2.06
C GLU A 32 0.47 21.34 -3.53
N GLY A 33 1.67 21.85 -3.80
CA GLY A 33 2.14 22.07 -5.17
C GLY A 33 2.25 20.78 -5.99
N ARG A 34 2.55 19.64 -5.35
CA ARG A 34 2.55 18.33 -6.02
C ARG A 34 1.13 17.86 -6.32
N ILE A 35 0.20 18.03 -5.38
CA ILE A 35 -1.22 17.73 -5.62
C ILE A 35 -1.80 18.62 -6.73
N ASP A 36 -1.42 19.89 -6.78
CA ASP A 36 -1.85 20.82 -7.83
C ASP A 36 -1.36 20.39 -9.22
N ALA A 37 -0.09 20.01 -9.32
CA ALA A 37 0.54 19.67 -10.59
C ALA A 37 0.16 18.27 -11.10
N GLU A 38 0.07 17.28 -10.19
CA GLU A 38 0.03 15.85 -10.54
C GLU A 38 -1.20 15.13 -9.97
N GLY A 39 -1.96 15.79 -9.10
CA GLY A 39 -3.10 15.16 -8.44
C GLY A 39 -4.17 14.72 -9.44
N VAL A 40 -4.78 13.56 -9.21
CA VAL A 40 -5.93 13.03 -9.96
C VAL A 40 -7.11 12.83 -9.02
N THR A 41 -8.30 12.55 -9.56
CA THR A 41 -9.44 12.13 -8.74
C THR A 41 -9.21 10.75 -8.15
N LEU A 42 -9.89 10.43 -7.04
CA LEU A 42 -9.85 9.09 -6.46
C LEU A 42 -10.29 8.02 -7.47
N GLN A 43 -11.31 8.32 -8.27
CA GLN A 43 -11.85 7.39 -9.25
C GLN A 43 -10.85 7.04 -10.35
N GLU A 44 -10.14 8.06 -10.87
CA GLU A 44 -9.05 7.85 -11.84
C GLU A 44 -7.92 7.02 -11.24
N ALA A 45 -7.42 7.40 -10.05
CA ALA A 45 -6.33 6.67 -9.40
C ALA A 45 -6.68 5.19 -9.14
N LEU A 46 -7.91 4.90 -8.71
CA LEU A 46 -8.32 3.52 -8.46
C LEU A 46 -8.56 2.72 -9.75
N ALA A 47 -9.04 3.37 -10.82
CA ALA A 47 -9.21 2.72 -12.12
C ALA A 47 -7.85 2.39 -12.76
N ASP A 48 -6.91 3.32 -12.69
CA ASP A 48 -5.55 3.11 -13.18
C ASP A 48 -4.80 2.06 -12.36
N LEU A 49 -4.96 2.07 -11.03
CA LEU A 49 -4.42 1.02 -10.14
C LEU A 49 -5.00 -0.36 -10.48
N ASP A 50 -6.31 -0.43 -10.75
CA ASP A 50 -6.97 -1.67 -11.16
C ASP A 50 -6.40 -2.18 -12.49
N SER A 51 -6.28 -1.28 -13.48
CA SER A 51 -5.68 -1.60 -14.78
C SER A 51 -4.23 -2.08 -14.62
N PHE A 52 -3.41 -1.39 -13.83
CA PHE A 52 -2.02 -1.76 -13.56
C PHE A 52 -1.92 -3.15 -12.91
N SER A 53 -2.86 -3.48 -12.03
CA SER A 53 -2.84 -4.76 -11.32
C SER A 53 -3.25 -5.96 -12.17
N GLU A 54 -3.89 -5.76 -13.33
CA GLU A 54 -4.33 -6.84 -14.24
C GLU A 54 -5.12 -7.96 -13.55
N GLY A 55 -5.92 -7.63 -12.53
CA GLY A 55 -6.70 -8.62 -11.78
C GLY A 55 -5.96 -9.29 -10.61
N ALA A 56 -4.68 -8.97 -10.39
CA ALA A 56 -3.88 -9.52 -9.28
C ALA A 56 -4.42 -9.13 -7.90
N ARG A 57 -4.02 -9.88 -6.88
CA ARG A 57 -4.35 -9.57 -5.49
C ARG A 57 -3.38 -8.54 -4.91
N PHE A 58 -3.91 -7.61 -4.13
CA PHE A 58 -3.16 -6.64 -3.34
C PHE A 58 -2.86 -7.20 -1.95
N TRP A 59 -1.60 -7.09 -1.52
CA TRP A 59 -1.13 -7.50 -0.20
C TRP A 59 -0.70 -6.27 0.61
N SER A 60 -1.59 -5.75 1.45
CA SER A 60 -1.36 -4.53 2.24
C SER A 60 -0.79 -4.84 3.62
N TRP A 61 -0.05 -3.89 4.20
CA TRP A 61 0.35 -3.96 5.61
C TRP A 61 -0.76 -3.44 6.54
N GLY A 62 -1.86 -4.20 6.60
CA GLY A 62 -3.09 -3.75 7.23
C GLY A 62 -4.32 -4.11 6.40
N LYS A 63 -5.37 -3.32 6.57
CA LYS A 63 -6.69 -3.50 5.93
C LYS A 63 -7.02 -2.29 5.08
N ASP A 64 -6.23 -2.05 4.04
CA ASP A 64 -6.33 -0.85 3.20
C ASP A 64 -7.67 -0.78 2.46
N GLU A 65 -8.25 -1.93 2.13
CA GLU A 65 -9.56 -2.04 1.52
C GLU A 65 -10.66 -1.43 2.40
N LEU A 66 -10.55 -1.57 3.72
CA LEU A 66 -11.53 -1.06 4.68
C LEU A 66 -11.18 0.33 5.19
N ASN A 67 -9.91 0.58 5.50
CA ASN A 67 -9.48 1.79 6.19
C ASN A 67 -9.18 2.94 5.22
N MET A 68 -8.85 2.63 3.97
CA MET A 68 -8.50 3.63 2.96
C MET A 68 -9.53 3.63 1.84
N VAL A 69 -9.59 2.55 1.04
CA VAL A 69 -10.38 2.51 -0.18
C VAL A 69 -11.87 2.67 0.09
N ALA A 70 -12.45 1.88 1.01
CA ALA A 70 -13.88 1.94 1.29
C ALA A 70 -14.31 3.30 1.86
N ILE A 71 -13.55 3.85 2.82
CA ILE A 71 -13.86 5.15 3.43
C ILE A 71 -13.72 6.27 2.39
N SER A 72 -12.64 6.30 1.61
CA SER A 72 -12.44 7.30 0.57
C SER A 72 -13.54 7.22 -0.50
N CYS A 73 -13.91 6.02 -0.95
CA CYS A 73 -15.01 5.85 -1.91
C CYS A 73 -16.35 6.31 -1.33
N TYR A 74 -16.61 6.01 -0.06
CA TYR A 74 -17.82 6.47 0.63
C TYR A 74 -17.88 8.00 0.73
N VAL A 75 -16.78 8.66 1.12
CA VAL A 75 -16.70 10.13 1.24
C VAL A 75 -16.89 10.81 -0.12
N VAL A 76 -16.26 10.29 -1.17
CA VAL A 76 -16.34 10.86 -2.53
C VAL A 76 -17.67 10.48 -3.22
N GLY A 77 -18.41 9.51 -2.70
CA GLY A 77 -19.67 9.04 -3.29
C GLY A 77 -19.49 8.20 -4.56
N VAL A 78 -18.36 7.48 -4.68
CA VAL A 78 -18.06 6.61 -5.84
C VAL A 78 -18.13 5.14 -5.48
N ARG A 79 -18.46 4.30 -6.45
CA ARG A 79 -18.37 2.84 -6.29
C ARG A 79 -16.90 2.41 -6.35
N PRO A 80 -16.41 1.59 -5.39
CA PRO A 80 -15.07 1.03 -5.49
C PRO A 80 -14.93 0.18 -6.76
N PRO A 81 -13.95 0.47 -7.65
CA PRO A 81 -13.76 -0.31 -8.87
C PRO A 81 -13.10 -1.67 -8.57
N ILE A 82 -12.27 -1.74 -7.53
CA ILE A 82 -11.59 -2.96 -7.11
C ILE A 82 -12.43 -3.63 -5.99
N PRO A 83 -12.84 -4.90 -6.16
CA PRO A 83 -13.61 -5.60 -5.13
C PRO A 83 -12.76 -5.97 -3.92
N ALA A 84 -13.34 -5.89 -2.72
CA ALA A 84 -12.64 -6.11 -1.46
C ALA A 84 -11.92 -7.48 -1.34
N TYR A 85 -12.44 -8.54 -1.98
CA TYR A 85 -11.80 -9.87 -1.96
C TYR A 85 -10.44 -9.91 -2.69
N ARG A 86 -10.10 -8.86 -3.45
CA ARG A 86 -8.77 -8.72 -4.09
C ARG A 86 -7.74 -8.09 -3.16
N PHE A 87 -8.10 -7.76 -1.93
CA PHE A 87 -7.16 -7.31 -0.92
C PHE A 87 -6.99 -8.39 0.14
N ASP A 88 -5.77 -8.56 0.61
CA ASP A 88 -5.48 -9.36 1.80
C ASP A 88 -4.28 -8.74 2.55
N ASN A 89 -4.06 -9.19 3.78
CA ASN A 89 -3.06 -8.65 4.67
C ASN A 89 -1.73 -9.41 4.52
N ALA A 90 -0.68 -8.69 4.12
CA ALA A 90 0.67 -9.21 3.98
C ALA A 90 1.19 -9.86 5.27
N VAL A 91 0.75 -9.42 6.45
CA VAL A 91 1.08 -10.04 7.75
C VAL A 91 0.86 -11.56 7.73
N LYS A 92 -0.19 -12.05 7.05
CA LYS A 92 -0.44 -13.49 6.93
C LYS A 92 0.71 -14.22 6.21
N LEU A 93 1.27 -13.61 5.16
CA LEU A 93 2.42 -14.14 4.43
C LEU A 93 3.68 -14.16 5.30
N LEU A 94 3.89 -13.11 6.09
CA LEU A 94 5.06 -13.02 6.98
C LEU A 94 4.97 -14.04 8.12
N ILE A 95 3.78 -14.28 8.68
CA ILE A 95 3.55 -15.37 9.65
C ILE A 95 3.84 -16.72 9.01
N ALA A 96 3.33 -16.97 7.79
CA ALA A 96 3.59 -18.21 7.07
C ALA A 96 5.07 -18.40 6.74
N ALA A 97 5.82 -17.31 6.57
CA ALA A 97 7.27 -17.32 6.39
C ALA A 97 8.06 -17.45 7.71
N GLY A 98 7.37 -17.54 8.85
CA GLY A 98 7.96 -17.77 10.17
C GLY A 98 8.40 -16.51 10.92
N MET A 99 7.89 -15.32 10.56
CA MET A 99 8.15 -14.11 11.35
C MET A 99 7.49 -14.21 12.74
N PRO A 100 8.22 -14.00 13.84
CA PRO A 100 7.63 -14.02 15.18
C PRO A 100 6.55 -12.94 15.35
N ILE A 101 5.51 -13.25 16.12
CA ILE A 101 4.36 -12.34 16.34
C ILE A 101 4.81 -11.06 17.08
N GLU A 102 5.73 -11.22 18.02
CA GLU A 102 6.33 -10.12 18.79
C GLU A 102 7.11 -9.14 17.93
N ASP A 103 7.69 -9.60 16.81
CA ASP A 103 8.41 -8.78 15.85
C ASP A 103 7.44 -8.13 14.87
N LEU A 104 6.42 -8.87 14.42
CA LEU A 104 5.34 -8.34 13.58
C LEU A 104 4.68 -7.11 14.19
N ALA A 105 4.45 -7.12 15.51
CA ALA A 105 3.84 -6.00 16.22
C ALA A 105 4.72 -4.73 16.27
N LYS A 106 6.04 -4.85 16.02
CA LYS A 106 7.02 -3.76 16.16
C LYS A 106 7.60 -3.30 14.83
N THR A 107 7.49 -4.11 13.79
CA THR A 107 8.05 -3.81 12.47
C THR A 107 6.99 -3.15 11.59
N PRO A 108 7.10 -1.83 11.32
CA PRO A 108 6.24 -1.19 10.33
C PRO A 108 6.59 -1.63 8.90
N SER A 109 5.64 -1.45 7.96
CA SER A 109 5.76 -1.77 6.53
C SER A 109 7.09 -1.33 5.93
N ASN A 110 7.46 -0.07 6.15
CA ASN A 110 8.68 0.53 5.59
C ASN A 110 9.98 -0.08 6.11
N LYS A 111 9.95 -0.85 7.20
CA LYS A 111 11.12 -1.47 7.85
C LYS A 111 11.24 -2.97 7.65
N LEU A 112 10.36 -3.59 6.87
CA LEU A 112 10.41 -5.03 6.63
C LEU A 112 11.68 -5.48 5.90
N ALA A 113 12.10 -4.71 4.90
CA ALA A 113 13.30 -5.05 4.14
C ALA A 113 14.57 -4.93 5.01
N ASP A 114 14.65 -3.86 5.83
CA ASP A 114 15.69 -3.68 6.86
C ASP A 114 15.70 -4.85 7.87
N TYR A 115 14.53 -5.29 8.36
CA TYR A 115 14.41 -6.37 9.35
C TYR A 115 15.02 -7.69 8.87
N TYR A 116 14.88 -8.00 7.58
CA TYR A 116 15.47 -9.19 6.96
C TYR A 116 16.87 -8.95 6.36
N CYS A 117 17.47 -7.77 6.56
CA CYS A 117 18.74 -7.37 5.96
C CYS A 117 18.75 -7.54 4.43
N VAL A 118 17.63 -7.25 3.77
CA VAL A 118 17.52 -7.35 2.31
C VAL A 118 18.24 -6.16 1.69
N GLU A 119 19.03 -6.40 0.64
CA GLU A 119 19.59 -5.29 -0.15
C GLU A 119 18.47 -4.61 -0.97
N HIS A 120 18.29 -3.31 -0.77
CA HIS A 120 17.33 -2.51 -1.51
C HIS A 120 17.82 -1.05 -1.66
N PRO A 121 17.29 -0.29 -2.64
CA PRO A 121 17.52 1.16 -2.72
C PRO A 121 17.05 1.87 -1.44
N SER A 122 17.52 3.10 -1.19
CA SER A 122 17.02 3.87 -0.05
C SER A 122 15.51 4.09 -0.17
N LEU A 123 14.77 3.68 0.86
CA LEU A 123 13.32 3.81 0.94
C LEU A 123 12.96 4.86 1.99
N GLN A 124 12.10 5.80 1.62
CA GLN A 124 11.56 6.81 2.52
C GLN A 124 10.36 6.25 3.27
N GLY A 125 10.41 6.28 4.61
CA GLY A 125 9.25 5.91 5.42
C GLY A 125 8.09 6.88 5.21
N HIS A 126 6.86 6.36 5.23
CA HIS A 126 5.62 7.11 5.01
C HIS A 126 5.47 7.65 3.58
N ASP A 127 6.25 7.13 2.63
CA ASP A 127 5.92 7.19 1.21
C ASP A 127 5.25 5.88 0.80
N ALA A 128 4.02 5.95 0.29
CA ALA A 128 3.22 4.75 0.04
C ALA A 128 3.87 3.78 -0.96
N LEU A 129 4.61 4.28 -1.95
CA LEU A 129 5.29 3.43 -2.92
C LEU A 129 6.49 2.74 -2.27
N ASP A 130 7.27 3.47 -1.48
CA ASP A 130 8.45 2.91 -0.82
C ASP A 130 8.08 1.89 0.26
N ASP A 131 6.97 2.12 0.99
CA ASP A 131 6.38 1.15 1.90
C ASP A 131 5.98 -0.15 1.15
N ALA A 132 5.32 -0.02 0.00
CA ALA A 132 4.96 -1.18 -0.84
C ALA A 132 6.19 -1.90 -1.42
N LEU A 133 7.25 -1.15 -1.77
CA LEU A 133 8.52 -1.71 -2.21
C LEU A 133 9.22 -2.47 -1.09
N SER A 134 9.21 -1.96 0.14
CA SER A 134 9.78 -2.64 1.31
C SER A 134 9.13 -4.02 1.51
N ILE A 135 7.78 -4.07 1.48
CA ILE A 135 7.03 -5.34 1.51
C ILE A 135 7.45 -6.25 0.34
N SER A 136 7.51 -5.70 -0.87
CA SER A 136 7.81 -6.48 -2.08
C SER A 136 9.21 -7.09 -2.06
N TYR A 137 10.23 -6.33 -1.65
CA TYR A 137 11.60 -6.84 -1.51
C TYR A 137 11.69 -7.95 -0.46
N THR A 138 11.02 -7.77 0.68
CA THR A 138 10.94 -8.80 1.73
C THR A 138 10.29 -10.07 1.22
N LEU A 139 9.13 -9.99 0.57
CA LEU A 139 8.44 -11.18 0.05
C LEU A 139 9.27 -11.91 -1.01
N GLN A 140 9.90 -11.16 -1.93
CA GLN A 140 10.82 -11.75 -2.91
C GLN A 140 12.00 -12.47 -2.25
N TYR A 141 12.61 -11.86 -1.23
CA TYR A 141 13.70 -12.50 -0.48
C TYR A 141 13.24 -13.79 0.20
N LEU A 142 12.09 -13.78 0.87
CA LEU A 142 11.53 -14.94 1.55
C LEU A 142 11.19 -16.07 0.57
N MET A 143 10.68 -15.73 -0.61
CA MET A 143 10.45 -16.72 -1.67
C MET A 143 11.76 -17.30 -2.22
N LYS A 144 12.75 -16.45 -2.54
CA LYS A 144 14.06 -16.88 -3.07
C LYS A 144 14.84 -17.75 -2.08
N THR A 145 14.65 -17.53 -0.78
CA THR A 145 15.28 -18.32 0.28
C THR A 145 14.46 -19.54 0.70
N GLY A 146 13.32 -19.80 0.06
CA GLY A 146 12.44 -20.94 0.34
C GLY A 146 11.68 -20.84 1.67
N ARG A 147 11.68 -19.67 2.32
CA ARG A 147 10.93 -19.44 3.57
C ARG A 147 9.45 -19.16 3.31
N LEU A 148 9.11 -18.64 2.12
CA LEU A 148 7.73 -18.41 1.71
C LEU A 148 7.42 -19.19 0.42
N PRO A 149 6.70 -20.32 0.50
CA PRO A 149 6.28 -21.06 -0.68
C PRO A 149 5.27 -20.25 -1.54
N PRO A 150 5.37 -20.27 -2.88
CA PRO A 150 4.45 -19.54 -3.75
C PRO A 150 2.98 -19.92 -3.56
N GLU A 151 2.68 -21.17 -3.20
CA GLU A 151 1.32 -21.68 -3.04
C GLU A 151 0.56 -21.03 -1.87
N VAL A 152 1.29 -20.37 -0.95
CA VAL A 152 0.68 -19.65 0.17
C VAL A 152 -0.19 -18.49 -0.33
N PHE A 153 0.20 -17.84 -1.42
CA PHE A 153 -0.55 -16.73 -2.02
C PHE A 153 -1.94 -17.16 -2.50
N ASP A 154 -2.09 -18.41 -2.95
CA ASP A 154 -3.35 -18.94 -3.48
C ASP A 154 -4.26 -19.52 -2.38
N ARG A 155 -3.66 -20.07 -1.32
CA ARG A 155 -4.39 -20.79 -0.26
C ARG A 155 -5.05 -19.88 0.77
N MET A 156 -4.52 -18.67 0.97
CA MET A 156 -5.11 -17.70 1.87
C MET A 156 -6.30 -17.05 1.14
N ARG A 157 -7.52 -17.32 1.58
CA ARG A 157 -8.75 -16.61 1.19
C ARG A 157 -9.42 -16.09 2.46
#